data_AF-A0A7Y5Q5N3-F1
#
_entry.id   AF-A0A7Y5Q5N3-F1
#
_cell.length_a   1.000
_cell.length_b   1.000
_cell.length_c   1.000
_cell.angle_alpha   90.00
_cell.angle_beta   90.00
_cell.angle_gamma   90.00
#
_symmetry.space_group_name_H-M   'P 1'
#
loop_
_entity.id
_entity.type
_entity.pdbx_description
1 polymer ?
#
loop_
_entity_poly.entity_id
_entity_poly.type
_entity_poly.pdbx_seq_one_letter_code
_entity_poly.pdbx_strand_id
1 'polypeptide(L)'
;MPPSPPSRAGYYQRQPTGYRAFLPQSLPPEPPVEVDLGLLSEADRALARLDAATEFLPNPDLFVALYVRREAVLSSQIEGTQSSLIDLLAHEAGSPRAGSPTDGGKVGQSSLPAS
;
A
#
# COMPACT_ATOMS: atom_id res chain seq x y z
N MET A 1 23.20 16.38 26.84
CA MET A 1 23.12 16.14 25.39
C MET A 1 22.06 17.09 24.84
N PRO A 2 22.40 18.03 23.95
CA PRO A 2 21.37 18.86 23.31
C PRO A 2 20.42 17.98 22.49
N PRO A 3 19.15 18.37 22.31
CA PRO A 3 18.23 17.63 21.46
C PRO A 3 18.78 17.57 20.02
N SER A 4 18.73 16.40 19.39
CA SER A 4 19.03 16.25 17.97
C SER A 4 18.11 17.18 17.16
N PRO A 5 18.61 17.85 16.11
CA PRO A 5 17.76 18.69 15.27
C PRO A 5 16.58 17.86 14.73
N PRO A 6 15.36 18.43 14.65
CA PRO A 6 14.20 17.70 14.16
C PRO A 6 14.46 17.24 12.73
N SER A 7 14.14 15.98 12.43
CA SER A 7 14.28 15.45 11.08
C SER A 7 13.33 16.18 10.13
N ARG A 8 13.69 16.31 8.86
CA ARG A 8 12.84 16.90 7.81
C ARG A 8 11.46 16.24 7.72
N ALA A 9 11.35 14.97 8.12
CA ALA A 9 10.08 14.24 8.13
C ALA A 9 9.17 14.64 9.31
N GLY A 10 9.73 15.06 10.44
CA GLY A 10 9.00 15.27 11.69
C GLY A 10 9.77 14.76 12.91
N TYR A 11 9.05 14.58 14.02
CA TYR A 11 9.60 14.13 15.29
C TYR A 11 8.56 13.36 16.13
N TYR A 12 9.03 12.54 17.07
CA TYR A 12 8.15 11.88 18.02
C TYR A 12 7.93 12.75 19.26
N GLN A 13 6.67 12.92 19.67
CA GLN A 13 6.28 13.61 20.90
C GLN A 13 5.50 12.68 21.82
N ARG A 14 5.83 12.71 23.13
CA ARG A 14 5.05 12.01 24.15
C ARG A 14 3.68 12.69 24.33
N GLN A 15 2.63 11.89 24.27
CA GLN A 15 1.26 12.34 24.48
C GLN A 15 0.88 12.24 25.96
N PRO A 16 -0.10 13.02 26.43
CA PRO A 16 -0.52 13.02 27.84
C PRO A 16 -0.91 11.64 28.39
N THR A 17 -1.40 10.74 27.53
CA THR A 17 -1.79 9.37 27.90
C THR A 17 -0.62 8.36 27.85
N GLY A 18 0.62 8.83 27.67
CA GLY A 18 1.84 8.04 27.86
C GLY A 18 2.45 7.40 26.61
N TYR A 19 1.73 7.36 25.48
CA TYR A 19 2.27 6.86 24.21
C TYR A 19 3.10 7.93 23.47
N ARG A 20 3.86 7.51 22.45
CA ARG A 20 4.60 8.42 21.55
C ARG A 20 3.85 8.51 20.22
N ALA A 21 3.54 9.73 19.79
CA ALA A 21 2.99 10.00 18.46
C ALA A 21 4.07 10.60 17.57
N PHE A 22 4.08 10.25 16.28
CA PHE A 22 4.87 10.96 15.28
C PHE A 22 4.11 12.22 14.85
N LEU A 23 4.76 13.38 14.95
CA LEU A 23 4.25 14.64 14.45
C LEU A 23 5.03 15.02 13.19
N PRO A 24 4.37 15.01 12.01
CA PRO A 24 5.02 15.42 10.78
C PRO A 24 5.37 16.91 10.80
N GLN A 25 6.47 17.28 10.14
CA GLN A 25 6.77 18.67 9.82
C GLN A 25 5.76 19.21 8.78
N SER A 26 5.50 20.52 8.82
CA SER A 26 4.63 21.18 7.86
C SER A 26 5.21 21.10 6.44
N LEU A 27 4.33 21.05 5.44
CA LEU A 27 4.71 21.21 4.04
C LEU A 27 4.58 22.68 3.63
N PRO A 28 5.47 23.20 2.75
CA PRO A 28 6.59 22.50 2.11
C PRO A 28 7.77 22.30 3.08
N PRO A 29 8.58 21.26 2.86
CA PRO A 29 9.74 21.00 3.70
C PRO A 29 10.88 22.01 3.44
N GLU A 30 11.73 22.24 4.43
CA GLU A 30 12.94 23.05 4.32
C GLU A 30 14.22 22.18 4.42
N PRO A 31 15.18 22.29 3.48
CA PRO A 31 15.05 23.00 2.21
C PRO A 31 13.96 22.35 1.32
N PRO A 32 13.41 23.12 0.35
CA PRO A 32 12.43 22.63 -0.60
C PRO A 32 12.91 21.37 -1.33
N VAL A 33 11.94 20.58 -1.83
CA VAL A 33 12.27 19.47 -2.74
C VAL A 33 12.91 20.05 -4.00
N GLU A 34 14.09 19.56 -4.35
CA GLU A 34 14.70 19.86 -5.65
C GLU A 34 13.95 19.08 -6.72
N VAL A 35 13.36 19.80 -7.67
CA VAL A 35 12.60 19.20 -8.77
C VAL A 35 13.51 19.13 -10.00
N ASP A 36 13.79 17.91 -10.47
CA ASP A 36 14.50 17.67 -11.72
C ASP A 36 13.52 17.74 -12.89
N LEU A 37 13.65 18.76 -13.73
CA LEU A 37 12.80 18.96 -14.90
C LEU A 37 12.99 17.87 -15.97
N GLY A 38 14.16 17.21 -16.00
CA GLY A 38 14.42 16.07 -16.88
C GLY A 38 13.57 14.86 -16.48
N LEU A 39 13.56 14.51 -15.20
CA LEU A 39 12.72 13.44 -14.66
C LEU A 39 11.23 13.77 -14.80
N LEU A 40 10.85 15.04 -14.59
CA LEU A 40 9.47 15.48 -14.79
C LEU A 40 9.03 15.29 -16.25
N SER A 41 9.88 15.70 -17.21
CA SER A 41 9.58 15.51 -18.63
C SER A 41 9.52 14.03 -19.03
N GLU A 42 10.35 13.18 -18.43
CA GLU A 42 10.28 11.73 -18.65
C GLU A 42 8.97 11.14 -18.12
N ALA A 43 8.55 11.55 -16.92
CA ALA A 43 7.26 11.16 -16.35
C ALA A 43 6.09 11.61 -17.24
N ASP A 44 6.10 12.86 -17.70
CA ASP A 44 5.06 13.40 -18.59
C ASP A 44 4.96 12.60 -19.90
N ARG A 45 6.12 12.24 -20.50
CA ARG A 45 6.14 11.42 -21.72
C ARG A 45 5.62 10.00 -21.47
N ALA A 46 5.92 9.42 -20.31
CA ALA A 46 5.41 8.10 -19.95
C ALA A 46 3.89 8.12 -19.79
N LEU A 47 3.34 9.16 -19.15
CA LEU A 47 1.90 9.38 -19.05
C LEU A 47 1.25 9.57 -20.42
N ALA A 48 1.82 10.42 -21.28
CA ALA A 48 1.29 10.63 -22.64
C ALA A 48 1.27 9.33 -23.47
N ARG A 49 2.28 8.46 -23.31
CA ARG A 49 2.30 7.14 -23.97
C ARG A 49 1.22 6.21 -23.42
N LEU A 50 0.98 6.25 -22.11
CA LEU A 50 -0.10 5.48 -21.49
C LEU A 50 -1.46 5.95 -22.04
N ASP A 51 -1.70 7.26 -22.07
CA ASP A 51 -2.94 7.85 -22.59
C ASP A 51 -3.17 7.42 -24.05
N ALA A 52 -2.15 7.56 -24.91
CA ALA A 52 -2.23 7.12 -26.31
C ALA A 52 -2.48 5.62 -26.44
N ALA A 53 -1.93 4.78 -25.56
CA ALA A 53 -2.16 3.34 -25.58
C ALA A 53 -3.62 2.98 -25.21
N THR A 54 -4.27 3.79 -24.37
CA THR A 54 -5.67 3.53 -23.98
C THR A 54 -6.67 3.71 -25.12
N GLU A 55 -6.35 4.52 -26.14
CA GLU A 55 -7.21 4.72 -27.32
C GLU A 55 -7.45 3.45 -28.13
N PHE A 56 -6.52 2.49 -28.07
CA PHE A 56 -6.61 1.23 -28.81
C PHE A 56 -7.11 0.06 -27.95
N LEU A 57 -7.46 0.31 -26.68
CA LEU A 57 -7.95 -0.76 -25.80
C LEU A 57 -9.38 -1.15 -26.19
N PRO A 58 -9.66 -2.46 -26.34
CA PRO A 58 -11.01 -2.93 -26.67
C PRO A 58 -12.02 -2.69 -25.55
N ASN A 59 -11.57 -2.61 -24.30
CA ASN A 59 -12.39 -2.28 -23.13
C ASN A 59 -11.54 -1.58 -22.06
N PRO A 60 -11.49 -0.24 -22.03
CA PRO A 60 -10.67 0.50 -21.07
C PRO A 60 -11.17 0.34 -19.63
N ASP A 61 -12.47 0.22 -19.41
CA ASP A 61 -13.06 0.06 -18.07
C ASP A 61 -12.58 -1.25 -17.40
N LEU A 62 -12.53 -2.35 -18.15
CA LEU A 62 -12.01 -3.62 -17.67
C LEU A 62 -10.52 -3.52 -17.32
N PHE A 63 -9.74 -2.81 -18.15
CA PHE A 63 -8.30 -2.61 -17.91
C PHE A 63 -8.05 -1.82 -16.63
N VAL A 64 -8.76 -0.70 -16.43
CA VAL A 64 -8.69 0.11 -15.20
C VAL A 64 -9.10 -0.72 -14.00
N ALA A 65 -10.23 -1.45 -14.09
CA ALA A 65 -10.74 -2.28 -13.01
C ALA A 65 -9.75 -3.39 -12.61
N LEU A 66 -9.03 -3.97 -13.57
CA LEU A 66 -7.97 -4.95 -13.30
C LEU A 66 -6.74 -4.31 -12.66
N TYR A 67 -6.33 -3.12 -13.12
CA TYR A 67 -5.16 -2.43 -12.61
C TYR A 67 -5.36 -1.96 -11.16
N VAL A 68 -6.55 -1.46 -10.81
CA VAL A 68 -6.90 -1.11 -9.43
C VAL A 68 -6.77 -2.31 -8.49
N ARG A 69 -7.25 -3.49 -8.90
CA ARG A 69 -7.10 -4.73 -8.12
C ARG A 69 -5.64 -5.13 -7.95
N ARG A 70 -4.85 -4.99 -9.02
CA ARG A 70 -3.42 -5.27 -8.98
C ARG A 70 -2.70 -4.37 -7.97
N GLU A 71 -2.96 -3.06 -8.02
CA GLU A 71 -2.36 -2.10 -7.07
C GLU A 71 -2.79 -2.36 -5.63
N ALA A 72 -4.06 -2.72 -5.41
CA ALA A 72 -4.54 -3.12 -4.09
C ALA A 72 -3.79 -4.35 -3.56
N VAL A 73 -3.62 -5.39 -4.38
CA VAL A 73 -2.86 -6.60 -4.02
C VAL A 73 -1.40 -6.25 -3.70
N LEU A 74 -0.74 -5.46 -4.54
CA LEU A 74 0.65 -5.04 -4.32
C LEU A 74 0.79 -4.21 -3.04
N SER A 75 -0.16 -3.30 -2.78
CA SER A 75 -0.18 -2.49 -1.57
C SER A 75 -0.36 -3.37 -0.32
N SER A 76 -1.28 -4.32 -0.34
CA SER A 76 -1.47 -5.24 0.77
C SER A 76 -0.25 -6.16 1.00
N GLN A 77 0.52 -6.50 -0.05
CA GLN A 77 1.76 -7.25 0.10
C GLN A 77 2.85 -6.45 0.83
N ILE A 78 2.93 -5.13 0.61
CA ILE A 78 3.85 -4.25 1.35
C ILE A 78 3.50 -4.25 2.84
N GLU A 79 2.22 -4.38 3.19
CA GLU A 79 1.74 -4.49 4.57
C GLU A 79 1.89 -5.90 5.17
N GLY A 80 2.42 -6.86 4.41
CA GLY A 80 2.73 -8.21 4.87
C GLY A 80 1.64 -9.26 4.60
N THR A 81 0.59 -8.93 3.84
CA THR A 81 -0.43 -9.92 3.47
C THR A 81 0.01 -10.77 2.28
N GLN A 82 -0.28 -12.06 2.31
CA GLN A 82 -0.01 -12.98 1.20
C GLN A 82 -1.27 -13.09 0.34
N SER A 83 -1.35 -12.29 -0.73
CA SER A 83 -2.45 -12.31 -1.69
C SER A 83 -1.90 -12.25 -3.12
N SER A 84 -2.56 -12.89 -4.08
CA SER A 84 -2.21 -12.80 -5.50
C SER A 84 -3.39 -12.28 -6.32
N LEU A 85 -3.10 -11.59 -7.43
CA LEU A 85 -4.14 -11.09 -8.33
C LEU A 85 -4.99 -12.23 -8.90
N ILE A 86 -4.38 -13.38 -9.16
CA ILE A 86 -5.09 -14.56 -9.69
C ILE A 86 -6.06 -15.10 -8.66
N ASP A 87 -5.66 -15.18 -7.38
CA ASP A 87 -6.53 -15.67 -6.31
C ASP A 87 -7.71 -14.72 -6.06
N LEU A 88 -7.45 -13.41 -6.09
CA LEU A 88 -8.49 -12.38 -5.99
C LEU A 88 -9.51 -12.53 -7.13
N LEU A 89 -9.06 -12.62 -8.39
CA LEU A 89 -9.94 -12.76 -9.54
C LEU A 89 -10.72 -14.08 -9.51
N ALA A 90 -10.09 -15.18 -9.11
CA ALA A 90 -10.74 -16.48 -8.98
C ALA A 90 -11.84 -16.46 -7.91
N HIS A 91 -11.59 -15.76 -6.78
CA HIS A 91 -12.58 -15.54 -5.74
C HIS A 91 -13.77 -14.70 -6.23
N GLU A 92 -13.52 -13.57 -6.90
CA GLU A 92 -14.57 -12.71 -7.45
C GLU A 92 -15.42 -13.41 -8.52
N ALA A 93 -14.80 -14.28 -9.33
CA ALA A 93 -15.49 -15.09 -10.34
C ALA A 93 -16.31 -16.26 -9.75
N GLY A 94 -16.33 -16.42 -8.42
CA GLY A 94 -17.05 -17.50 -7.75
C GLY A 94 -16.42 -18.88 -7.95
N SER A 95 -15.15 -18.94 -8.39
CA SER A 95 -14.40 -20.19 -8.59
C SER A 95 -13.16 -20.21 -7.68
N PRO A 96 -13.33 -20.30 -6.35
CA PRO A 96 -12.21 -20.36 -5.44
C PRO A 96 -11.34 -21.58 -5.75
N ARG A 97 -10.04 -21.35 -5.92
CA ARG A 97 -9.07 -22.41 -6.15
C ARG A 97 -9.04 -23.31 -4.90
N ALA A 98 -9.27 -24.61 -5.07
CA ALA A 98 -9.16 -25.58 -3.99
C ALA A 98 -7.70 -25.62 -3.48
N GLY A 99 -7.39 -24.87 -2.41
CA GLY A 99 -6.07 -24.88 -1.78
C GLY A 99 -5.53 -23.53 -1.27
N SER A 100 -6.27 -22.43 -1.32
CA SER A 100 -5.84 -21.21 -0.63
C SER A 100 -5.79 -21.46 0.89
N PRO A 101 -4.70 -21.08 1.61
CA PRO A 101 -4.67 -21.17 3.06
C PRO A 101 -5.81 -20.31 3.60
N THR A 102 -6.80 -20.95 4.21
CA THR A 102 -7.80 -20.26 5.01
C THR A 102 -7.06 -19.52 6.13
N ASP A 103 -7.05 -18.19 6.03
CA ASP A 103 -6.62 -17.30 7.10
C ASP A 103 -7.49 -17.50 8.35
N GLY A 104 -6.87 -17.39 9.51
CA GLY A 104 -7.55 -17.28 10.80
C GLY A 104 -7.66 -18.57 11.61
N GLY A 105 -6.58 -18.95 12.29
CA GLY A 105 -6.64 -19.86 13.42
C GLY A 105 -7.62 -19.35 14.49
N LYS A 106 -8.81 -19.97 14.55
CA LYS A 106 -9.70 -19.94 15.71
C LYS A 106 -10.29 -21.33 15.95
N VAL A 107 -9.57 -22.15 16.72
CA VAL A 107 -10.13 -23.25 17.52
C VAL A 107 -9.22 -23.33 18.74
N GLY A 108 -9.59 -22.75 19.88
CA GLY A 108 -10.51 -23.35 20.83
C GLY A 108 -9.73 -23.57 22.12
N GLN A 109 -10.03 -22.76 23.14
CA GLN A 109 -9.55 -23.02 24.49
C GLN A 109 -10.11 -24.38 24.94
N SER A 110 -9.26 -25.39 25.11
CA SER A 110 -9.52 -26.50 26.03
C SER A 110 -8.20 -27.11 26.53
N SER A 111 -7.81 -26.70 27.73
CA SER A 111 -6.82 -27.31 28.61
C SER A 111 -7.24 -26.82 30.00
N LEU A 112 -7.68 -27.60 30.98
CA LEU A 112 -7.27 -28.93 31.45
C LEU A 112 -8.42 -29.62 32.21
N PRO A 113 -8.37 -30.94 32.42
CA PRO A 113 -8.80 -31.53 33.68
C PRO A 113 -7.56 -31.97 34.49
N ALA A 114 -7.45 -31.52 35.74
CA ALA A 114 -6.54 -32.13 36.71
C ALA A 114 -7.12 -32.01 38.12
N SER A 115 -7.49 -33.20 38.63
CA SER A 115 -7.76 -33.59 40.03
C SER A 115 -8.99 -33.05 40.75
#